data_AF-A0A920LEX1-F1
#
_entry.id   AF-A0A920LEX1-F1
#
_cell.length_a   1.000
_cell.length_b   1.000
_cell.length_c   1.000
_cell.angle_alpha   90.00
_cell.angle_beta   90.00
_cell.angle_gamma   90.00
#
_symmetry.space_group_name_H-M   'P 1'
#
loop_
_entity.id
_entity.type
_entity.pdbx_description
1 polymer ?
#
loop_
_entity_poly.entity_id
_entity_poly.type
_entity_poly.pdbx_seq_one_letter_code
_entity_poly.pdbx_strand_id
1 'polypeptide(L)' 'MSTKNKIKLNGGEFLLKESLSNEIFTPEDFSQEQLMMKDTIIDFMDREIWPDKMKYEEKDYDLTVKAMKKLVS' A
#
# COMPACT_ATOMS: atom_id res chain seq x y z
N MET A 1 3.39 -24.13 -4.24
CA MET A 1 2.43 -23.61 -3.23
C MET A 1 1.03 -23.91 -3.73
N SER A 2 0.25 -24.69 -2.98
CA SER A 2 -1.09 -25.12 -3.41
C SER A 2 -2.04 -23.93 -3.38
N THR A 3 -2.57 -23.54 -4.54
CA THR A 3 -3.60 -22.50 -4.66
C THR A 3 -4.88 -23.00 -3.99
N LYS A 4 -5.12 -22.55 -2.75
CA LYS A 4 -6.45 -22.67 -2.14
C LYS A 4 -7.40 -21.80 -2.97
N ASN A 5 -8.34 -22.43 -3.67
CA ASN A 5 -9.50 -21.74 -4.25
C ASN A 5 -10.31 -21.11 -3.12
N LYS A 6 -9.95 -19.89 -2.69
CA LYS A 6 -10.80 -19.08 -1.81
C LYS A 6 -12.06 -18.75 -2.60
N ILE A 7 -13.22 -18.99 -2.01
CA ILE A 7 -14.50 -18.55 -2.56
C ILE A 7 -14.41 -17.04 -2.73
N LYS A 8 -14.59 -16.56 -3.96
CA LYS A 8 -14.52 -15.13 -4.26
C LYS A 8 -15.73 -14.45 -3.63
N LEU A 9 -15.52 -13.69 -2.57
CA LEU A 9 -16.55 -12.85 -1.96
C LEU A 9 -16.87 -11.68 -2.89
N ASN A 10 -18.16 -11.44 -3.13
CA ASN A 10 -18.60 -10.26 -3.87
C ASN A 10 -18.64 -9.03 -2.96
N GLY A 11 -18.47 -7.85 -3.54
CA GLY A 11 -18.62 -6.60 -2.79
C GLY A 11 -20.01 -6.51 -2.14
N GLY A 12 -20.08 -6.29 -0.83
CA GLY A 12 -21.33 -6.18 -0.06
C GLY A 12 -21.92 -7.51 0.43
N GLU A 13 -21.33 -8.65 0.08
CA GLU A 13 -21.85 -9.98 0.45
C GLU A 13 -21.82 -10.24 1.97
N PHE A 14 -20.96 -9.52 2.71
CA PHE A 14 -20.85 -9.55 4.17
C PHE A 14 -22.14 -9.12 4.91
N LEU A 15 -23.06 -8.41 4.24
CA LEU A 15 -24.34 -8.01 4.83
C LEU A 15 -25.36 -9.15 4.89
N LEU A 16 -25.22 -10.13 3.99
CA LEU A 16 -26.17 -11.23 3.81
C LEU A 16 -25.64 -12.56 4.34
N LYS A 17 -24.31 -12.68 4.48
CA LYS A 17 -23.63 -13.89 4.93
C LYS A 17 -22.50 -13.54 5.90
N GLU A 18 -22.29 -14.41 6.86
CA GLU A 18 -21.15 -14.30 7.78
C GLU A 18 -19.83 -14.49 7.01
N SER A 19 -18.84 -13.64 7.30
CA SER A 19 -17.48 -13.75 6.76
C SER A 19 -16.58 -14.32 7.85
N LEU A 20 -15.91 -15.44 7.57
CA LEU A 20 -15.02 -16.07 8.54
C LEU A 20 -13.67 -15.33 8.60
N SER A 21 -12.97 -15.43 9.74
CA SER A 21 -11.70 -14.73 9.93
C SER A 21 -10.62 -15.09 8.89
N ASN A 22 -10.60 -16.33 8.41
CA ASN A 22 -9.68 -16.81 7.37
C ASN A 22 -9.99 -16.30 5.95
N GLU A 23 -11.14 -15.64 5.78
CA GLU A 23 -11.58 -15.01 4.52
C GLU A 23 -11.27 -13.51 4.49
N ILE A 24 -10.92 -12.94 5.64
CA ILE A 24 -10.54 -11.53 5.79
C ILE A 24 -9.03 -11.42 5.60
N PHE A 25 -8.60 -10.46 4.78
CA PHE A 25 -7.19 -10.10 4.66
C PHE A 25 -6.83 -9.07 5.74
N THR A 26 -5.77 -9.35 6.48
CA THR A 26 -5.25 -8.54 7.59
C THR A 26 -3.79 -8.14 7.31
N PRO A 27 -3.23 -7.13 8.01
CA PRO A 27 -1.82 -6.78 7.85
C PRO A 27 -0.85 -7.95 8.12
N GLU A 28 -1.24 -8.89 8.95
CA GLU A 28 -0.48 -10.11 9.24
C GLU A 28 -0.39 -11.07 8.04
N ASP A 29 -1.27 -10.93 7.04
CA ASP A 29 -1.29 -11.74 5.81
C ASP A 29 -0.34 -11.21 4.71
N PHE A 30 0.34 -10.07 4.92
CA PHE A 30 1.30 -9.55 3.95
C PHE A 30 2.47 -10.51 3.72
N SER A 31 2.82 -10.73 2.46
CA SER A 31 4.02 -11.49 2.09
C SER A 31 5.29 -10.72 2.47
N GLN A 32 6.42 -11.42 2.57
CA GLN A 32 7.73 -10.78 2.81
C GLN A 32 8.04 -9.71 1.74
N GLU A 33 7.75 -9.98 0.48
CA GLU A 33 7.94 -9.01 -0.60
C GLU A 33 7.07 -7.76 -0.41
N GLN A 34 5.81 -7.93 0.01
CA GLN A 34 4.91 -6.81 0.29
C GLN A 34 5.39 -5.98 1.50
N LEU A 35 5.94 -6.63 2.53
CA LEU A 35 6.55 -5.94 3.67
C LEU A 35 7.82 -5.18 3.26
N MET A 36 8.69 -5.78 2.45
CA MET A 36 9.89 -5.12 1.93
C MET A 36 9.53 -3.90 1.05
N MET A 37 8.48 -4.01 0.24
CA MET A 37 7.96 -2.89 -0.55
C MET A 37 7.50 -1.75 0.37
N LYS A 38 6.79 -2.08 1.46
CA LYS A 38 6.35 -1.10 2.46
C LYS A 38 7.55 -0.37 3.07
N ASP A 39 8.56 -1.10 3.50
CA ASP A 39 9.74 -0.52 4.15
C ASP A 39 10.54 0.36 3.17
N THR A 40 10.65 -0.06 1.90
CA THR A 40 11.28 0.74 0.83
C THR A 40 10.54 2.07 0.61
N ILE A 41 9.21 2.06 0.64
CA ILE A 41 8.41 3.29 0.51
C ILE A 41 8.59 4.20 1.72
N ILE A 42 8.64 3.64 2.93
CA ILE A 42 8.90 4.41 4.16
C ILE A 42 10.26 5.11 4.07
N ASP A 43 11.31 4.38 3.70
CA ASP A 43 12.65 4.94 3.53
C ASP A 43 12.70 6.04 2.46
N PHE A 44 11.98 5.87 1.35
CA PHE A 44 11.86 6.89 0.32
C PHE A 44 11.16 8.15 0.86
N MET A 45 10.04 8.00 1.57
CA MET A 45 9.32 9.11 2.17
C MET A 45 10.21 9.91 3.12
N ASP A 46 10.95 9.23 4.00
CA ASP A 46 11.81 9.86 5.00
C ASP A 46 12.98 10.63 4.38
N ARG A 47 13.53 10.13 3.26
CA ARG A 47 14.70 10.72 2.60
C ARG A 47 14.36 11.77 1.56
N GLU A 48 13.31 11.55 0.78
CA GLU A 48 13.04 12.32 -0.43
C GLU A 48 11.87 13.29 -0.27
N ILE A 49 10.90 12.97 0.59
CA ILE A 49 9.70 13.80 0.79
C ILE A 49 9.82 14.63 2.06
N TRP A 50 10.21 14.00 3.17
CA TRP A 50 10.17 14.63 4.48
C TRP A 50 11.02 15.90 4.63
N PRO A 51 12.26 15.94 4.09
CA PRO A 51 13.11 17.12 4.18
C PRO A 51 12.52 18.37 3.54
N ASP A 52 11.70 18.21 2.50
CA ASP A 52 11.11 19.30 1.73
C ASP A 52 9.59 19.45 1.98
N LYS A 53 9.06 18.90 3.09
CA LYS A 53 7.61 18.90 3.40
C LYS A 53 6.92 20.21 3.10
N MET A 54 7.48 21.33 3.58
CA MET A 54 6.83 22.63 3.47
C MET A 54 6.59 23.03 2.01
N LYS A 55 7.49 22.69 1.09
CA LYS A 55 7.32 22.96 -0.34
C LYS A 55 6.16 22.14 -0.94
N TYR A 56 5.98 20.90 -0.48
CA TYR A 56 4.83 20.09 -0.86
C TYR A 56 3.51 20.69 -0.33
N GLU A 57 3.47 21.17 0.92
CA GLU A 57 2.29 21.83 1.50
C GLU A 57 1.95 23.15 0.79
N GLU A 58 2.97 23.88 0.31
CA GLU A 58 2.83 25.07 -0.53
C GLU A 58 2.42 24.76 -1.98
N LYS A 59 2.13 23.49 -2.30
CA LYS A 59 1.67 23.01 -3.61
C LYS A 59 2.72 23.19 -4.73
N ASP A 60 3.99 22.97 -4.43
CA ASP A 60 5.02 22.83 -5.46
C ASP A 60 4.80 21.52 -6.26
N TYR A 61 4.05 21.65 -7.37
CA TYR A 61 3.71 20.52 -8.22
C TYR A 61 4.90 19.99 -9.02
N ASP A 62 5.89 20.83 -9.32
CA ASP A 62 7.09 20.40 -10.04
C ASP A 62 7.94 19.45 -9.17
N LEU A 63 8.05 19.78 -7.88
CA LEU A 63 8.69 18.91 -6.89
C LEU A 63 7.92 17.58 -6.73
N THR A 64 6.59 17.62 -6.75
CA THR A 64 5.74 16.41 -6.71
C THR A 64 5.99 15.50 -7.91
N VAL A 65 6.00 16.07 -9.12
CA VAL A 65 6.28 15.30 -10.35
C VAL A 65 7.71 14.72 -10.31
N LYS A 66 8.69 15.49 -9.83
CA LYS A 66 10.07 15.02 -9.70
C LYS A 66 10.19 13.84 -8.74
N ALA A 67 9.51 13.88 -7.59
CA ALA A 67 9.51 12.78 -6.63
C ALA A 67 8.83 11.53 -7.20
N MET A 68 7.70 11.68 -7.89
CA MET A 68 7.02 10.56 -8.56
C MET A 68 7.92 9.89 -9.61
N LYS A 69 8.69 10.67 -10.39
CA LYS A 69 9.65 10.12 -11.35
C LYS A 69 10.75 9.30 -10.67
N LYS A 70 11.26 9.75 -9.52
CA LYS A 70 12.26 9.01 -8.73
C LYS A 70 11.73 7.71 -8.12
N LEU A 71 10.44 7.67 -7.78
CA LEU A 71 9.82 6.48 -7.19
C LEU A 71 9.65 5.33 -8.19
N VAL A 72 9.54 5.67 -9.48
CA VAL A 72 9.37 4.70 -10.58
C VAL A 72 10.70 4.33 -11.27
N SER A 73 11.74 5.17 -11.14
CA SER A 73 13.07 4.96 -11.73
C SER A 73 13.97 4.09 -10.84
#